data_AF-A0A952Z8A5-F1
#
_entry.id   AF-A0A952Z8A5-F1
#
_cell.length_a   1.000
_cell.length_b   1.000
_cell.length_c   1.000
_cell.angle_alpha   90.00
_cell.angle_beta   90.00
_cell.angle_gamma   90.00
#
_symmetry.space_group_name_H-M   'P 1'
#
loop_
_entity.id
_entity.type
_entity.pdbx_description
1 polymer ?
#
loop_
_entity_poly.entity_id
_entity_poly.type
_entity_poly.pdbx_seq_one_letter_code
_entity_poly.pdbx_strand_id
1 'polypeptide(L)' 'MSNTRDLQSPLPSPVFPQGKQWDAKKREGIYESDVTALVRRMLEDESIREDQRRAWERWRNDPEALQR' A
#
# COMPACT_ATOMS: atom_id res chain seq x y z
N MET A 1 35.77 -5.69 12.21
CA MET A 1 34.35 -5.94 12.51
C MET A 1 33.58 -5.73 11.21
N SER A 2 33.19 -6.82 10.55
CA SER A 2 32.52 -6.77 9.25
C SER A 2 31.14 -6.16 9.41
N ASN A 3 30.93 -4.97 8.83
CA ASN A 3 29.60 -4.41 8.62
C ASN A 3 28.96 -5.17 7.45
N THR A 4 28.43 -6.35 7.75
CA THR A 4 27.48 -7.01 6.86
C THR A 4 26.20 -6.19 6.94
N ARG A 5 26.05 -5.18 6.09
CA ARG A 5 24.72 -4.63 5.80
C ARG A 5 23.96 -5.79 5.22
N ASP A 6 23.10 -6.40 6.02
CA ASP A 6 22.13 -7.38 5.54
C ASP A 6 21.53 -6.80 4.26
N LEU A 7 21.77 -7.49 3.15
CA LEU A 7 21.10 -7.23 1.88
C LEU A 7 19.62 -7.42 2.20
N GLN A 8 18.95 -6.33 2.56
CA GLN A 8 17.53 -6.31 2.84
C GLN A 8 16.86 -6.89 1.61
N SER A 9 16.40 -8.14 1.70
CA SER A 9 15.54 -8.74 0.69
C SER A 9 14.50 -7.70 0.31
N PRO A 10 14.27 -7.43 -0.98
CA PRO A 10 13.21 -6.54 -1.37
C PRO A 10 11.93 -7.06 -0.72
N LEU A 11 11.37 -6.28 0.19
CA LEU A 11 10.09 -6.59 0.82
C LEU A 11 9.10 -6.87 -0.32
N PRO A 12 8.30 -7.94 -0.23
CA PRO A 12 7.39 -8.30 -1.30
C PRO A 12 6.48 -7.10 -1.55
N SER A 13 6.66 -6.45 -2.71
CA SER A 13 5.75 -5.43 -3.23
C SER A 13 4.33 -5.98 -3.19
N PRO A 14 3.29 -5.16 -2.93
CA PRO A 14 1.92 -5.63 -3.00
C PRO A 14 1.70 -6.31 -4.34
N VAL A 15 1.57 -7.63 -4.32
CA VAL A 15 1.20 -8.38 -5.50
C VAL A 15 -0.30 -8.15 -5.65
N PHE A 16 -0.66 -7.18 -6.47
CA PHE A 16 -2.03 -7.10 -6.97
C PHE A 16 -2.36 -8.47 -7.57
N PRO A 17 -3.34 -9.21 -7.01
CA PRO A 17 -3.57 -10.57 -7.46
C PRO A 17 -3.96 -10.52 -8.94
N GLN A 18 -3.27 -11.31 -9.76
CA GLN A 18 -3.52 -11.32 -11.19
C GLN A 18 -5.00 -11.70 -11.46
N GLY A 19 -5.69 -10.88 -12.24
CA GLY A 19 -7.10 -11.09 -12.57
C GLY A 19 -8.10 -10.62 -11.50
N LYS A 20 -7.66 -10.11 -10.35
CA LYS A 20 -8.55 -9.48 -9.37
C LYS A 20 -8.90 -8.07 -9.82
N GLN A 21 -10.20 -7.77 -9.82
CA GLN A 21 -10.73 -6.44 -10.09
C GLN A 21 -11.51 -5.97 -8.87
N TRP A 22 -11.40 -4.68 -8.55
CA TRP A 22 -12.18 -4.04 -7.51
C TRP A 22 -13.25 -3.17 -8.15
N ASP A 23 -14.45 -3.17 -7.59
CA ASP A 23 -15.50 -2.28 -8.05
C ASP A 23 -15.24 -0.83 -7.57
N ALA A 24 -15.77 0.15 -8.32
CA ALA A 24 -15.70 1.56 -7.97
C ALA A 24 -17.07 2.07 -7.48
N LYS A 25 -17.83 1.27 -6.72
CA LYS A 25 -19.18 1.65 -6.30
C LYS A 25 -19.15 2.84 -5.36
N LYS A 26 -19.71 3.97 -5.81
CA LYS A 26 -19.83 5.21 -5.02
C LYS A 26 -20.84 5.08 -3.88
N ARG A 27 -20.60 5.81 -2.79
CA ARG A 27 -21.57 5.95 -1.69
C ARG A 27 -22.75 6.82 -2.11
N GLU A 28 -23.94 6.44 -1.68
CA GLU A 28 -25.15 7.24 -1.92
C GLU A 28 -25.17 8.46 -1.01
N GLY A 29 -25.70 9.58 -1.52
CA GLY A 29 -25.92 10.80 -0.74
C GLY A 29 -24.68 11.67 -0.49
N ILE A 30 -23.50 11.30 -0.99
CA ILE A 30 -22.28 12.13 -0.92
C ILE A 30 -21.56 12.20 -2.26
N TYR A 31 -20.81 13.29 -2.48
CA TYR A 31 -19.88 13.34 -3.61
C TYR A 31 -18.69 12.41 -3.34
N GLU A 32 -18.43 11.50 -4.28
CA GLU A 32 -17.27 10.62 -4.28
C GLU A 32 -16.75 10.51 -5.72
N SER A 33 -15.45 10.75 -5.94
CA SER A 33 -14.83 10.53 -7.26
C SER A 33 -14.68 9.03 -7.54
N ASP A 34 -14.61 8.65 -8.82
CA ASP A 34 -14.40 7.23 -9.19
C ASP A 34 -13.11 6.66 -8.60
N VAL A 35 -12.06 7.49 -8.53
CA VAL A 35 -10.78 7.11 -7.91
C VAL A 35 -10.94 6.89 -6.41
N THR A 36 -11.66 7.79 -5.72
CA THR A 36 -11.91 7.65 -4.28
C THR A 36 -12.70 6.39 -3.97
N ALA A 37 -13.74 6.10 -4.76
CA ALA A 37 -14.56 4.90 -4.60
C ALA A 37 -13.72 3.63 -4.84
N LEU A 38 -12.92 3.60 -5.90
CA LEU A 38 -12.03 2.48 -6.21
C LEU A 38 -11.00 2.23 -5.09
N VAL A 39 -10.26 3.27 -4.67
CA VAL A 39 -9.25 3.13 -3.62
C VAL A 39 -9.86 2.65 -2.31
N ARG A 40 -11.03 3.20 -1.93
CA ARG A 40 -11.76 2.72 -0.75
C ARG A 40 -12.08 1.23 -0.85
N ARG A 41 -12.59 0.76 -1.99
CA ARG A 41 -12.92 -0.65 -2.20
C ARG A 41 -11.69 -1.55 -2.27
N MET A 42 -10.57 -1.05 -2.77
CA MET A 42 -9.27 -1.74 -2.69
C MET A 42 -8.80 -1.91 -1.24
N LEU A 43 -9.02 -0.92 -0.38
CA LEU A 43 -8.63 -0.97 1.04
C LEU A 43 -9.54 -1.86 1.91
N GLU A 44 -10.68 -2.32 1.40
CA GLU A 44 -11.49 -3.38 2.02
C GLU A 44 -10.81 -4.76 1.89
N ASP A 45 -9.82 -4.90 0.99
CA ASP A 45 -8.99 -6.08 0.88
C ASP A 45 -7.86 -6.05 1.91
N GLU A 46 -7.87 -7.01 2.85
CA GLU A 46 -6.89 -7.06 3.94
C GLU A 46 -5.45 -7.17 3.44
N SER A 47 -5.20 -7.82 2.29
CA SER A 47 -3.83 -7.90 1.75
C SER A 47 -3.32 -6.56 1.28
N ILE A 48 -4.20 -5.72 0.71
CA ILE A 48 -3.86 -4.36 0.27
C ILE A 48 -3.73 -3.44 1.49
N ARG A 49 -4.64 -3.58 2.47
CA ARG A 49 -4.62 -2.78 3.69
C ARG A 49 -3.36 -3.02 4.53
N GLU A 50 -2.95 -4.27 4.68
CA GLU A 50 -1.72 -4.66 5.39
C GLU A 50 -0.49 -4.07 4.68
N ASP A 51 -0.45 -4.17 3.36
CA ASP A 51 0.66 -3.63 2.57
C ASP A 51 0.78 -2.10 2.72
N GLN A 52 -0.33 -1.37 2.56
CA GLN A 52 -0.35 0.08 2.75
C GLN A 52 0.13 0.47 4.15
N ARG A 53 -0.26 -0.29 5.18
CA ARG A 53 0.20 -0.06 6.56
C ARG A 53 1.70 -0.26 6.69
N ARG A 54 2.26 -1.36 6.16
CA ARG A 54 3.70 -1.63 6.19
C ARG A 54 4.50 -0.58 5.42
N ALA A 55 4.00 -0.16 4.25
CA ALA A 55 4.61 0.89 3.46
C ALA A 55 4.65 2.22 4.23
N TRP A 56 3.56 2.58 4.91
CA TRP A 56 3.47 3.76 5.76
C TRP A 56 4.38 3.68 6.98
N GLU A 57 4.40 2.55 7.68
CA GLU A 57 5.27 2.33 8.84
C GLU A 57 6.74 2.44 8.45
N ARG A 58 7.14 1.85 7.32
CA ARG A 58 8.49 2.01 6.77
C ARG A 58 8.80 3.47 6.50
N TRP A 59 7.94 4.17 5.76
CA TRP A 59 8.15 5.58 5.42
C TRP A 59 8.26 6.48 6.66
N ARG A 60 7.42 6.24 7.67
CA ARG A 60 7.41 7.02 8.90
C ARG A 60 8.64 6.75 9.78
N ASN A 61 9.16 5.53 9.78
CA ASN A 61 10.25 5.11 10.65
C ASN A 61 11.63 5.13 9.96
N ASP A 62 11.71 5.53 8.68
CA ASP A 62 12.95 5.69 7.92
C ASP A 62 13.13 7.15 7.45
N PRO A 63 13.69 8.03 8.30
CA PRO A 63 13.95 9.43 7.95
C PRO A 63 14.97 9.60 6.82
N GLU A 64 15.86 8.61 6.61
CA GLU A 64 16.90 8.66 5.59
C GLU A 64 16.34 8.39 4.18
N ALA A 65 15.29 7.56 4.07
CA ALA A 65 14.59 7.30 2.81
C ALA A 65 13.90 8.54 2.21
N LEU A 66 13.66 9.59 3.01
CA LEU A 66 13.10 10.88 2.59
C LEU A 66 14.15 11.87 2.05
N GLN A 67 15.44 11.59 2.20
CA GLN A 67 16.53 12.52 1.87
C GLN A 67 17.28 12.20 0.56
N ARG A 68 16.73 11.32 -0.29
CA ARG A 68 17.32 11.00 -1.60
C ARG A 68 16.62 11.69 -2.76
#